data_AF-X6M2N1-F1
#
_entry.id   AF-X6M2N1-F1
#
_cell.length_a   1.000
_cell.length_b   1.000
_cell.length_c   1.000
_cell.angle_alpha   90.00
_cell.angle_beta   90.00
_cell.angle_gamma   90.00
#
_symmetry.space_group_name_H-M   'P 1'
#
loop_
_entity.id
_entity.type
_entity.pdbx_description
1 polymer ?
#
loop_
_entity_poly.entity_id
_entity_poly.type
_entity_poly.pdbx_seq_one_letter_code
_entity_poly.pdbx_strand_id
1 'polypeptide(L)'
;MNKYLSIADACTALGYLISVLNCPGCVCAYWKKELYTLLTIYFPVASFLWTDCIGLYAYGAANQGKWMRNREKLFRIFSVVCWLTPLAIVVAIALIDSTVSNEPITFGGSSAGAWCWIQKFWFQFLGGKGVEWISYIFLFFIYVMTFRRLWEIQQFKEHAKKNRANDNAAVAHHTIRVDIANEDHDEIKEPKASSLPNGNESESESRSFNYAVKNDLFETTPFTQPVKKI
;
A
#
# COMPACT_ATOMS: atom_id res chain seq x y z
N MET A 1 5.32 -1.14 -8.72
CA MET A 1 3.84 -1.13 -8.76
C MET A 1 3.30 0.21 -9.26
N ASN A 2 3.62 1.32 -8.58
CA ASN A 2 3.09 2.66 -8.91
C ASN A 2 3.29 3.10 -10.37
N LYS A 3 4.40 2.69 -11.02
CA LYS A 3 4.67 3.03 -12.42
C LYS A 3 3.59 2.52 -13.39
N TYR A 4 3.01 1.34 -13.16
CA TYR A 4 2.04 0.75 -14.10
C TYR A 4 0.67 1.42 -14.03
N LEU A 5 0.23 1.77 -12.81
CA LEU A 5 -1.01 2.52 -12.63
C LEU A 5 -0.91 3.88 -13.32
N SER A 6 0.17 4.63 -13.05
CA SER A 6 0.38 5.94 -13.69
C SER A 6 0.46 5.85 -15.22
N ILE A 7 1.04 4.77 -15.77
CA ILE A 7 1.04 4.54 -17.23
C ILE A 7 -0.38 4.29 -17.73
N ALA A 8 -1.18 3.46 -17.05
CA ALA A 8 -2.56 3.20 -17.44
C ALA A 8 -3.42 4.47 -17.41
N ASP A 9 -3.27 5.32 -16.38
CA ASP A 9 -3.97 6.59 -16.26
C ASP A 9 -3.53 7.59 -17.34
N ALA A 10 -2.22 7.68 -17.61
CA ALA A 10 -1.69 8.53 -18.67
C ALA A 10 -2.19 8.10 -20.05
N CYS A 11 -2.20 6.79 -20.33
CA CYS A 11 -2.75 6.24 -21.56
C CYS A 11 -4.25 6.45 -21.67
N THR A 12 -5.00 6.36 -20.56
CA THR A 12 -6.42 6.70 -20.49
C THR A 12 -6.65 8.16 -20.90
N ALA A 13 -5.95 9.09 -20.25
CA ALA A 13 -6.06 10.51 -20.53
C ALA A 13 -5.67 10.83 -21.98
N LEU A 14 -4.61 10.21 -22.48
CA LEU A 14 -4.17 10.35 -23.87
C LEU A 14 -5.21 9.79 -24.85
N GLY A 15 -5.82 8.64 -24.55
CA GLY A 15 -6.89 8.05 -25.35
C GLY A 15 -8.10 8.98 -25.46
N TYR A 16 -8.53 9.57 -24.34
CA TYR A 16 -9.58 10.59 -24.34
C TYR A 16 -9.20 11.82 -25.14
N LEU A 17 -7.99 12.35 -24.93
CA LEU A 17 -7.50 13.53 -25.66
C LEU A 17 -7.46 13.28 -27.17
N ILE A 18 -6.89 12.17 -27.61
CA ILE A 18 -6.81 11.77 -29.02
C ILE A 18 -8.21 11.60 -29.60
N SER A 19 -9.14 10.96 -28.86
CA SER A 19 -10.53 10.80 -29.29
C SER A 19 -11.22 12.14 -29.50
N VAL A 20 -11.04 13.10 -28.60
CA VAL A 20 -11.66 14.43 -28.70
C VAL A 20 -11.10 15.20 -29.89
N LEU A 21 -9.78 15.14 -30.12
CA LEU A 21 -9.11 15.86 -31.21
C LEU A 21 -9.41 15.26 -32.60
N ASN A 22 -9.48 13.93 -32.71
CA ASN A 22 -9.61 13.25 -34.01
C ASN A 22 -11.04 12.79 -34.33
N CYS A 23 -11.92 12.75 -33.34
CA CYS A 23 -13.31 12.30 -33.49
C CYS A 23 -14.25 13.11 -32.57
N PRO A 24 -14.31 14.45 -32.74
CA PRO A 24 -15.15 15.30 -31.89
C PRO A 24 -16.62 14.89 -31.99
N GLY A 25 -17.28 14.69 -30.84
CA GLY A 25 -18.69 14.31 -30.79
C GLY A 25 -18.98 12.93 -31.43
N CYS A 26 -17.95 12.09 -31.58
CA CYS A 26 -18.07 10.79 -32.23
C CYS A 26 -18.45 10.86 -33.73
N VAL A 27 -18.07 11.94 -34.43
CA VAL A 27 -18.29 12.11 -35.88
C VAL A 27 -16.99 11.82 -36.64
N CYS A 28 -16.68 10.54 -36.86
CA CYS A 28 -15.53 10.10 -37.65
C CYS A 28 -15.80 8.74 -38.33
N ALA A 29 -14.81 8.20 -39.05
CA ALA A 29 -14.91 6.87 -39.68
C ALA A 29 -15.18 5.77 -38.64
N TYR A 30 -15.95 4.74 -39.01
CA TYR A 30 -16.39 3.67 -38.09
C TYR A 30 -15.22 3.02 -37.33
N TRP A 31 -14.17 2.61 -38.06
CA TRP A 31 -12.99 1.98 -37.46
C TRP A 31 -12.27 2.87 -36.42
N LYS A 32 -12.32 4.20 -36.59
CA LYS A 32 -11.76 5.14 -35.60
C LYS A 32 -12.62 5.19 -34.34
N LYS A 33 -13.95 5.21 -34.49
CA LYS A 33 -14.89 5.19 -33.35
C LYS A 33 -14.70 3.92 -32.53
N GLU A 34 -14.62 2.78 -33.21
CA GLU A 34 -14.40 1.48 -32.60
C GLU A 34 -13.08 1.47 -31.85
N LEU A 35 -11.96 1.80 -32.52
CA LEU A 35 -10.63 1.83 -31.90
C LEU A 35 -10.59 2.73 -30.65
N TYR A 36 -11.09 3.96 -30.75
CA TYR A 36 -11.08 4.88 -29.61
C TYR A 36 -11.96 4.39 -28.48
N THR A 37 -13.13 3.81 -28.78
CA THR A 37 -14.01 3.21 -27.76
C THR A 37 -13.32 2.03 -27.06
N LEU A 38 -12.65 1.16 -27.81
CA LEU A 38 -11.93 0.03 -27.22
C LEU A 38 -10.76 0.49 -26.34
N LEU A 39 -10.02 1.53 -26.75
CA LEU A 39 -8.95 2.11 -25.93
C LEU A 39 -9.48 2.78 -24.65
N THR A 40 -10.59 3.51 -24.74
CA THR A 40 -11.25 4.15 -23.59
C THR A 40 -11.97 3.15 -22.68
N ILE A 41 -12.13 1.89 -23.08
CA ILE A 41 -12.51 0.78 -22.21
C ILE A 41 -11.28 0.13 -21.59
N TYR A 42 -10.27 -0.20 -22.41
CA TYR A 42 -9.09 -0.96 -22.00
C TYR A 42 -8.33 -0.30 -20.86
N PHE A 43 -7.92 0.96 -21.02
CA PHE A 43 -7.03 1.61 -20.07
C PHE A 43 -7.71 1.94 -18.72
N PRO A 44 -8.97 2.44 -18.68
CA PRO A 44 -9.68 2.61 -17.41
C PRO A 44 -9.88 1.29 -16.66
N VAL A 45 -10.27 0.21 -17.35
CA VAL A 45 -10.43 -1.11 -16.72
C VAL A 45 -9.10 -1.62 -16.18
N ALA A 46 -8.01 -1.45 -16.93
CA ALA A 46 -6.66 -1.78 -16.45
C ALA A 46 -6.29 -0.97 -15.19
N SER A 47 -6.62 0.33 -15.16
CA SER A 47 -6.36 1.21 -14.03
C SER A 47 -7.13 0.79 -12.77
N PHE A 48 -8.43 0.46 -12.90
CA PHE A 48 -9.23 -0.07 -11.79
C PHE A 48 -8.62 -1.35 -11.21
N LEU A 49 -8.25 -2.31 -12.07
CA LEU A 49 -7.63 -3.56 -11.63
C LEU A 49 -6.27 -3.36 -10.95
N TRP A 50 -5.45 -2.43 -11.45
CA TRP A 50 -4.20 -2.07 -10.78
C TRP A 50 -4.46 -1.46 -9.40
N THR A 51 -5.49 -0.65 -9.27
CA THR A 51 -5.94 -0.07 -7.99
C THR A 51 -6.39 -1.16 -7.02
N ASP A 52 -7.19 -2.12 -7.48
CA ASP A 52 -7.61 -3.30 -6.69
C ASP A 52 -6.40 -4.11 -6.20
N CYS A 53 -5.42 -4.32 -7.07
CA CYS A 53 -4.18 -5.02 -6.72
C CYS A 53 -3.37 -4.25 -5.65
N ILE A 54 -3.35 -2.91 -5.70
CA ILE A 54 -2.71 -2.07 -4.68
C ILE A 54 -3.46 -2.19 -3.35
N GLY A 55 -4.79 -2.10 -3.36
CA GLY A 55 -5.61 -2.28 -2.16
C GLY A 55 -5.39 -3.66 -1.53
N LEU A 56 -5.41 -4.72 -2.33
CA LEU A 56 -5.18 -6.09 -1.88
C LEU A 56 -3.77 -6.28 -1.30
N TYR A 57 -2.75 -5.68 -1.93
CA TYR A 57 -1.38 -5.69 -1.40
C TYR A 57 -1.27 -4.97 -0.06
N ALA A 58 -1.89 -3.80 0.08
CA ALA A 58 -1.91 -3.04 1.33
C ALA A 58 -2.57 -3.85 2.47
N TYR A 59 -3.69 -4.51 2.17
CA TYR A 59 -4.36 -5.40 3.10
C TYR A 59 -3.50 -6.60 3.51
N GLY A 60 -2.87 -7.26 2.53
CA GLY A 60 -1.94 -8.36 2.80
C GLY A 60 -0.79 -7.94 3.70
N ALA A 61 -0.26 -6.72 3.49
CA ALA A 61 0.85 -6.16 4.25
C ALA A 61 0.44 -5.88 5.69
N ALA A 62 -0.76 -5.33 5.91
CA ALA A 62 -1.32 -5.11 7.24
C ALA A 62 -1.57 -6.41 8.01
N ASN A 63 -1.99 -7.47 7.30
CA ASN A 63 -2.33 -8.76 7.92
C ASN A 63 -1.19 -9.78 7.94
N GLN A 64 0.02 -9.41 7.51
CA GLN A 64 1.17 -10.31 7.40
C GLN A 64 0.82 -11.64 6.70
N GLY A 65 0.01 -11.56 5.64
CA GLY A 65 -0.50 -12.75 4.97
C GLY A 65 0.63 -13.64 4.43
N LYS A 66 0.62 -14.94 4.76
CA LYS A 66 1.63 -15.91 4.29
C LYS A 66 1.75 -15.93 2.75
N TRP A 67 0.68 -15.60 2.03
CA TRP A 67 0.64 -15.51 0.58
C TRP A 67 1.53 -14.38 0.01
N MET A 68 1.88 -13.37 0.82
CA MET A 68 2.82 -12.31 0.42
C MET A 68 4.29 -12.70 0.48
N ARG A 69 4.62 -13.91 0.95
CA ARG A 69 6.01 -14.37 1.06
C ARG A 69 6.75 -14.34 -0.28
N ASN A 70 6.05 -14.59 -1.39
CA ASN A 70 6.62 -14.52 -2.73
C ASN A 70 6.09 -13.30 -3.49
N ARG A 71 6.63 -12.11 -3.17
CA ARG A 71 6.23 -10.83 -3.77
C ARG A 71 6.41 -10.81 -5.29
N GLU A 72 7.45 -11.45 -5.81
CA GLU A 72 7.70 -11.50 -7.25
C GLU A 72 6.63 -12.28 -8.00
N LYS A 73 6.28 -13.48 -7.49
CA LYS A 73 5.22 -14.30 -8.09
C LYS A 73 3.88 -13.56 -8.05
N LEU A 74 3.58 -12.93 -6.93
CA LEU A 74 2.36 -12.14 -6.77
C LEU A 74 2.30 -10.98 -7.77
N PHE A 75 3.41 -10.24 -7.92
CA PHE A 75 3.48 -9.12 -8.83
C PHE A 75 3.31 -9.55 -10.30
N ARG A 76 3.88 -10.70 -10.69
CA ARG A 76 3.65 -11.28 -12.02
C ARG A 76 2.18 -11.61 -12.23
N ILE A 77 1.52 -12.22 -11.24
CA ILE A 77 0.08 -12.52 -11.32
C ILE A 77 -0.74 -11.24 -11.48
N PHE A 78 -0.47 -10.20 -10.67
CA PHE A 78 -1.14 -8.91 -10.79
C PHE A 78 -0.96 -8.29 -12.16
N SER A 79 0.28 -8.27 -12.68
CA SER A 79 0.54 -7.77 -14.03
C SER A 79 -0.24 -8.55 -15.09
N VAL A 80 -0.25 -9.89 -15.02
CA VAL A 80 -0.98 -10.73 -15.97
C VAL A 80 -2.48 -10.43 -15.91
N VAL A 81 -3.07 -10.36 -14.72
CA VAL A 81 -4.52 -10.08 -14.55
C VAL A 81 -4.87 -8.67 -15.04
N CYS A 82 -4.12 -7.65 -14.60
CA CYS A 82 -4.43 -6.25 -14.93
C CYS A 82 -4.33 -5.93 -16.42
N TRP A 83 -3.54 -6.68 -17.19
CA TRP A 83 -3.41 -6.49 -18.63
C TRP A 83 -4.26 -7.47 -19.46
N LEU A 84 -4.37 -8.73 -19.06
CA LEU A 84 -5.15 -9.71 -19.82
C LEU A 84 -6.65 -9.55 -19.62
N THR A 85 -7.14 -9.18 -18.44
CA THR A 85 -8.57 -8.98 -18.22
C THR A 85 -9.17 -7.88 -19.11
N PRO A 86 -8.62 -6.65 -19.18
CA PRO A 86 -9.13 -5.64 -20.10
C PRO A 86 -8.94 -6.04 -21.57
N LEU A 87 -7.86 -6.76 -21.90
CA LEU A 87 -7.67 -7.29 -23.25
C LEU A 87 -8.77 -8.27 -23.64
N ALA A 88 -9.11 -9.21 -22.74
CA ALA A 88 -10.17 -10.18 -22.95
C ALA A 88 -11.53 -9.51 -23.12
N ILE A 89 -11.82 -8.45 -22.36
CA ILE A 89 -13.06 -7.66 -22.50
C ILE A 89 -13.12 -7.00 -23.89
N VAL A 90 -12.05 -6.32 -24.31
CA VAL A 90 -11.97 -5.67 -25.62
C VAL A 90 -12.11 -6.68 -26.76
N VAL A 91 -11.40 -7.81 -26.68
CA VAL A 91 -11.50 -8.90 -27.66
C VAL A 91 -12.91 -9.46 -27.71
N ALA A 92 -13.55 -9.68 -26.56
CA ALA A 92 -14.93 -10.16 -26.52
C ALA A 92 -15.89 -9.18 -27.21
N ILE A 93 -15.74 -7.87 -26.99
CA ILE A 93 -16.56 -6.84 -27.65
C ILE A 93 -16.33 -6.87 -29.17
N ALA A 94 -15.08 -6.90 -29.63
CA ALA A 94 -14.74 -6.94 -31.05
C ALA A 94 -15.25 -8.23 -31.74
N LEU A 95 -15.19 -9.37 -31.05
CA LEU A 95 -15.74 -10.63 -31.56
C LEU A 95 -17.27 -10.59 -31.64
N ILE A 96 -17.95 -10.03 -30.64
CA ILE A 96 -19.41 -9.93 -30.65
C ILE A 96 -19.89 -8.97 -31.77
N ASP A 97 -19.14 -7.89 -32.05
CA ASP A 97 -19.42 -6.98 -33.15
C ASP A 97 -19.28 -7.70 -34.51
N SER A 98 -18.24 -8.50 -34.66
CA SER A 98 -17.92 -9.16 -35.94
C SER A 98 -18.70 -10.44 -36.24
N THR A 99 -19.18 -11.18 -35.23
CA THR A 99 -19.68 -12.56 -35.43
C THR A 99 -21.12 -12.82 -35.03
N VAL A 100 -21.68 -12.08 -34.06
CA VAL A 100 -22.92 -12.49 -33.38
C VAL A 100 -24.08 -11.52 -33.63
N SER A 101 -23.79 -10.25 -33.90
CA SER A 101 -24.82 -9.23 -33.85
C SER A 101 -25.39 -8.94 -35.24
N ASN A 102 -26.63 -9.39 -35.50
CA ASN A 102 -27.43 -8.93 -36.65
C ASN A 102 -27.72 -7.42 -36.60
N GLU A 103 -27.48 -6.79 -35.44
CA GLU A 103 -27.50 -5.35 -35.25
C GLU A 103 -26.09 -4.85 -34.90
N PRO A 104 -25.47 -3.99 -35.72
CA PRO A 104 -24.13 -3.48 -35.45
C PRO A 104 -24.07 -2.75 -34.10
N ILE A 105 -22.92 -2.80 -33.42
CA ILE A 105 -22.73 -2.03 -32.20
C ILE A 105 -22.80 -0.54 -32.54
N THR A 106 -23.79 0.13 -31.98
CA THR A 106 -23.96 1.58 -32.17
C THR A 106 -23.02 2.33 -31.24
N PHE A 107 -22.00 2.94 -31.81
CA PHE A 107 -21.13 3.91 -31.15
C PHE A 107 -21.75 5.30 -31.24
N GLY A 108 -22.02 5.91 -30.09
CA GLY A 108 -22.58 7.26 -30.03
C GLY A 108 -21.77 8.14 -29.10
N GLY A 109 -21.66 9.42 -29.45
CA GLY A 109 -21.17 10.44 -28.52
C GLY A 109 -22.27 10.78 -27.53
N SER A 110 -21.92 10.92 -26.26
CA SER A 110 -22.82 11.56 -25.30
C SER A 110 -22.72 13.08 -25.49
N SER A 111 -23.83 13.81 -25.45
CA SER A 111 -23.83 15.28 -25.46
C SER A 111 -23.02 15.88 -24.29
N ALA A 112 -22.79 15.11 -23.22
CA ALA A 112 -21.97 15.50 -22.07
C ALA A 112 -20.49 15.08 -22.16
N GLY A 113 -20.15 14.12 -23.03
CA GLY A 113 -18.79 13.57 -23.15
C GLY A 113 -18.39 13.57 -24.60
N ALA A 114 -17.43 14.44 -24.98
CA ALA A 114 -16.96 14.60 -26.36
C ALA A 114 -16.22 13.37 -26.95
N TRP A 115 -16.36 12.19 -26.33
CA TRP A 115 -15.78 10.92 -26.73
C TRP A 115 -16.85 9.91 -27.20
N CYS A 116 -16.43 8.91 -27.96
CA CYS A 116 -17.30 7.80 -28.37
C CYS A 116 -17.51 6.81 -27.23
N TRP A 117 -18.74 6.31 -27.08
CA TRP A 117 -19.05 5.21 -26.18
C TRP A 117 -20.11 4.27 -26.77
N ILE A 118 -20.19 3.05 -26.23
CA ILE A 118 -21.20 2.07 -26.63
C ILE A 118 -22.56 2.49 -26.07
N GLN A 119 -23.60 2.54 -26.89
CA GLN A 119 -24.92 3.03 -26.46
C GLN A 119 -25.77 1.97 -25.74
N LYS A 120 -25.63 0.70 -26.12
CA LYS A 120 -26.46 -0.39 -25.57
C LYS A 120 -26.01 -0.73 -24.14
N PHE A 121 -26.94 -0.70 -23.19
CA PHE A 121 -26.68 -0.92 -21.76
C PHE A 121 -25.91 -2.21 -21.46
N TRP A 122 -26.27 -3.34 -22.06
CA TRP A 122 -25.58 -4.63 -21.85
C TRP A 122 -24.10 -4.56 -22.23
N PHE A 123 -23.78 -3.88 -23.34
CA PHE A 123 -22.41 -3.68 -23.77
C PHE A 123 -21.69 -2.61 -22.95
N GLN A 124 -22.39 -1.63 -22.38
CA GLN A 124 -21.81 -0.70 -21.41
C GLN A 124 -21.39 -1.43 -20.13
N PHE A 125 -22.24 -2.34 -19.65
CA PHE A 125 -21.95 -3.17 -18.50
C PHE A 125 -20.71 -4.05 -18.74
N LEU A 126 -20.66 -4.73 -19.89
CA LEU A 126 -19.52 -5.54 -20.30
C LEU A 126 -18.26 -4.69 -20.57
N GLY A 127 -18.43 -3.51 -21.15
CA GLY A 127 -17.39 -2.54 -21.52
C GLY A 127 -16.79 -1.78 -20.34
N GLY A 128 -16.86 -2.32 -19.13
CA GLY A 128 -16.11 -1.82 -17.98
C GLY A 128 -16.96 -1.27 -16.85
N LYS A 129 -18.25 -0.94 -17.06
CA LYS A 129 -19.10 -0.52 -15.94
C LYS A 129 -19.22 -1.61 -14.89
N GLY A 130 -19.44 -2.87 -15.28
CA GLY A 130 -19.47 -3.98 -14.33
C GLY A 130 -18.18 -4.10 -13.51
N VAL A 131 -17.02 -3.91 -14.15
CA VAL A 131 -15.72 -3.94 -13.47
C VAL A 131 -15.58 -2.79 -12.48
N GLU A 132 -16.00 -1.57 -12.85
CA GLU A 132 -16.01 -0.40 -11.98
C GLU A 132 -16.83 -0.64 -10.69
N TRP A 133 -18.06 -1.16 -10.81
CA TRP A 133 -18.91 -1.46 -9.65
C TRP A 133 -18.29 -2.54 -8.75
N ILE A 134 -17.75 -3.61 -9.34
CA ILE A 134 -17.11 -4.70 -8.58
C ILE A 134 -15.86 -4.18 -7.87
N SER A 135 -15.03 -3.39 -8.56
CA SER A 135 -13.82 -2.78 -7.99
C SER A 135 -14.15 -1.87 -6.81
N TYR A 136 -15.19 -1.04 -6.90
CA TYR A 136 -15.60 -0.19 -5.77
C TYR A 136 -16.05 -0.99 -4.55
N ILE A 137 -16.87 -2.02 -4.74
CA ILE A 137 -17.31 -2.88 -3.63
C ILE A 137 -16.12 -3.61 -3.02
N PHE A 138 -15.24 -4.16 -3.86
CA PHE A 138 -14.04 -4.86 -3.44
C PHE A 138 -13.09 -3.95 -2.65
N LEU A 139 -12.78 -2.76 -3.16
CA LEU A 139 -11.92 -1.79 -2.49
C LEU A 139 -12.54 -1.35 -1.17
N PHE A 140 -13.83 -1.01 -1.15
CA PHE A 140 -14.51 -0.64 0.08
C PHE A 140 -14.33 -1.72 1.17
N PHE A 141 -14.57 -2.98 0.81
CA PHE A 141 -14.41 -4.11 1.73
C PHE A 141 -12.96 -4.24 2.22
N ILE A 142 -11.98 -4.23 1.30
CA ILE A 142 -10.56 -4.37 1.62
C ILE A 142 -10.05 -3.21 2.48
N TYR A 143 -10.50 -1.98 2.21
CA TYR A 143 -10.15 -0.80 3.00
C TYR A 143 -10.72 -0.90 4.42
N VAL A 144 -12.00 -1.27 4.57
CA VAL A 144 -12.62 -1.46 5.89
C VAL A 144 -11.87 -2.52 6.69
N MET A 145 -11.53 -3.67 6.08
CA MET A 145 -10.76 -4.71 6.76
C MET A 145 -9.35 -4.24 7.16
N THR A 146 -8.67 -3.53 6.27
CA THR A 146 -7.33 -2.98 6.53
C THR A 146 -7.38 -1.96 7.67
N PHE A 147 -8.36 -1.06 7.65
CA PHE A 147 -8.56 -0.04 8.67
C PHE A 147 -8.79 -0.68 10.05
N ARG A 148 -9.68 -1.67 10.15
CA ARG A 148 -9.93 -2.39 11.40
C ARG A 148 -8.65 -3.00 11.98
N ARG A 149 -7.81 -3.58 11.13
CA ARG A 149 -6.57 -4.22 11.57
C ARG A 149 -5.51 -3.22 12.00
N LEU A 150 -5.37 -2.12 11.28
CA LEU A 150 -4.50 -1.04 11.71
C LEU A 150 -4.96 -0.42 13.02
N TRP A 151 -6.26 -0.27 13.22
CA TRP A 151 -6.85 0.23 14.47
C TRP A 151 -6.51 -0.67 15.66
N GLU A 152 -6.68 -2.00 15.52
CA GLU A 152 -6.32 -2.96 16.57
C GLU A 152 -4.83 -2.91 16.92
N ILE A 153 -3.96 -2.82 15.91
CA ILE A 153 -2.51 -2.71 16.12
C ILE A 153 -2.14 -1.41 16.84
N GLN A 154 -2.81 -0.30 16.51
CA GLN A 154 -2.59 0.98 17.19
C GLN A 154 -3.00 0.92 18.66
N GLN A 155 -4.18 0.39 18.96
CA GLN A 155 -4.67 0.21 20.33
C GLN A 155 -3.70 -0.66 21.15
N PHE A 156 -3.25 -1.80 20.59
CA PHE A 156 -2.28 -2.66 21.27
C PHE A 156 -0.96 -1.93 21.59
N LYS A 157 -0.46 -1.11 20.66
CA LYS A 157 0.77 -0.33 20.88
C LYS A 157 0.59 0.73 21.97
N GLU A 158 -0.57 1.38 22.03
CA GLU A 158 -0.87 2.37 23.08
C GLU A 158 -0.96 1.72 24.46
N HIS A 159 -1.63 0.58 24.57
CA HIS A 159 -1.70 -0.19 25.83
C HIS A 159 -0.31 -0.69 26.27
N ALA A 160 0.49 -1.24 25.35
CA ALA A 160 1.86 -1.67 25.66
C ALA A 160 2.75 -0.51 26.12
N LYS A 161 2.59 0.69 25.54
CA LYS A 161 3.33 1.90 25.95
C LYS A 161 2.92 2.36 27.36
N LYS A 162 1.62 2.36 27.68
CA LYS A 162 1.12 2.68 29.04
C LYS A 162 1.63 1.69 30.09
N ASN A 163 1.60 0.39 29.79
CA ASN A 163 2.10 -0.64 30.69
C ASN A 163 3.60 -0.45 30.98
N ARG A 164 4.43 -0.23 29.94
CA ARG A 164 5.87 0.06 30.14
C ARG A 164 6.12 1.32 30.98
N ALA A 165 5.32 2.37 30.79
CA ALA A 165 5.45 3.59 31.60
C ALA A 165 5.11 3.33 33.09
N ASN A 166 4.07 2.54 33.35
CA ASN A 166 3.69 2.14 34.71
C ASN A 166 4.76 1.26 35.36
N ASP A 167 5.31 0.28 34.63
CA ASP A 167 6.39 -0.59 35.14
C ASP A 167 7.64 0.23 35.50
N ASN A 168 8.03 1.18 34.63
CA ASN A 168 9.16 2.08 34.90
C ASN A 168 8.92 2.96 36.13
N ALA A 169 7.70 3.46 36.33
CA ALA A 169 7.34 4.25 37.51
C ALA A 169 7.37 3.41 38.80
N ALA A 170 6.90 2.17 38.74
CA ALA A 170 6.94 1.24 39.87
C ALA A 170 8.38 0.89 40.27
N VAL A 171 9.27 0.65 39.29
CA VAL A 171 10.70 0.41 39.53
C VAL A 171 11.36 1.64 40.17
N ALA A 172 11.10 2.85 39.64
CA ALA A 172 11.66 4.08 40.20
C ALA A 172 11.23 4.32 41.67
N HIS A 173 9.96 4.05 41.99
CA HIS A 173 9.45 4.17 43.36
C HIS A 173 10.07 3.12 44.30
N HIS A 174 10.36 1.92 43.82
CA HIS A 174 11.06 0.91 44.61
C HIS A 174 12.52 1.31 44.88
N THR A 175 13.24 1.86 43.89
CA THR A 175 14.62 2.32 44.07
C THR A 175 14.72 3.41 45.14
N ILE A 176 13.87 4.44 45.09
CA ILE A 176 13.86 5.54 46.07
C ILE A 176 13.61 5.02 47.49
N ARG A 177 12.72 4.03 47.67
CA ARG A 177 12.42 3.46 49.00
C ARG A 177 13.61 2.71 49.61
N VAL A 178 14.45 2.08 48.78
CA VAL A 178 15.66 1.37 49.24
C VAL A 178 16.74 2.36 49.64
N ASP A 179 16.91 3.45 48.89
CA ASP A 179 17.90 4.49 49.20
C ASP A 179 17.62 5.17 50.55
N ILE A 180 16.34 5.52 50.82
CA ILE A 180 15.92 6.10 52.12
C ILE A 180 16.19 5.12 53.27
N ALA A 181 15.92 3.82 53.09
CA ALA A 181 16.14 2.82 54.13
C ALA A 181 17.63 2.58 54.44
N ASN A 182 18.54 2.88 53.50
CA ASN A 182 19.97 2.79 53.73
C ASN A 182 20.54 4.04 54.41
N GLU A 183 20.02 5.25 54.15
CA GLU A 183 20.46 6.48 54.83
C GLU A 183 20.22 6.42 56.36
N ASP A 184 19.10 5.84 56.80
CA ASP A 184 18.79 5.67 58.23
C ASP A 184 19.77 4.74 58.97
N HIS A 185 20.56 3.94 58.25
CA HIS A 185 21.47 2.97 58.86
C HIS A 185 22.91 3.47 59.07
N ASP A 186 23.28 4.61 58.48
CA ASP A 186 24.64 5.17 58.55
C ASP A 186 24.83 6.29 59.59
N GLU A 187 23.79 6.68 60.35
CA GLU A 187 23.89 7.74 61.36
C GLU A 187 24.54 7.35 62.71
N ILE A 188 25.15 6.16 62.84
CA ILE A 188 25.87 5.75 64.07
C ILE A 188 27.29 5.27 63.76
N LYS A 189 28.18 6.16 63.30
CA LYS A 189 29.64 6.00 63.50
C LYS A 189 30.31 7.34 63.80
N GLU A 190 30.85 7.44 65.01
CA GLU A 190 31.64 8.56 65.53
C GLU A 190 32.85 8.94 64.66
N PRO A 191 33.29 10.21 64.70
CA PRO A 191 34.43 10.71 63.94
C PRO A 191 35.76 10.22 64.54
N LYS A 192 36.56 9.49 63.75
CA LYS A 192 37.99 9.30 64.01
C LYS A 192 38.83 10.01 62.96
N ALA A 193 39.66 10.90 63.44
CA ALA A 193 40.59 11.72 62.69
C ALA A 193 41.83 10.95 62.18
N SER A 194 42.48 11.54 61.17
CA SER A 194 43.80 11.21 60.57
C SER A 194 43.79 9.99 59.64
N SER A 195 44.48 9.94 58.50
CA SER A 195 45.59 10.72 57.95
C SER A 195 45.71 10.47 56.43
N LEU A 196 46.25 11.45 55.68
CA LEU A 196 46.89 11.32 54.35
C LEU A 196 47.92 10.16 54.31
N PRO A 197 48.32 9.57 53.15
CA PRO A 197 48.68 10.28 51.89
C PRO A 197 48.46 9.54 50.53
N ASN A 198 48.77 10.29 49.45
CA ASN A 198 49.42 9.92 48.18
C ASN A 198 48.84 8.86 47.22
N GLY A 199 48.46 9.33 46.02
CA GLY A 199 49.20 9.09 44.77
C GLY A 199 49.14 7.69 44.13
N ASN A 200 48.34 7.54 43.06
CA ASN A 200 48.82 7.45 41.67
C ASN A 200 47.76 6.86 40.71
N GLU A 201 47.68 7.51 39.55
CA GLU A 201 47.46 6.98 38.19
C GLU A 201 46.23 6.13 37.81
N SER A 202 45.71 6.49 36.62
CA SER A 202 44.90 5.69 35.67
C SER A 202 43.50 5.31 36.15
N GLU A 203 42.40 5.57 35.45
CA GLU A 203 42.14 5.52 34.01
C GLU A 203 40.91 6.39 33.72
N SER A 204 41.01 7.17 32.66
CA SER A 204 39.89 7.85 32.02
C SER A 204 38.97 6.84 31.35
N GLU A 205 37.94 6.35 32.05
CA GLU A 205 36.82 5.65 31.41
C GLU A 205 35.58 6.55 31.42
N SER A 206 35.61 7.55 30.53
CA SER A 206 34.44 8.24 30.02
C SER A 206 33.55 7.23 29.26
N ARG A 207 32.84 6.37 30.00
CA ARG A 207 31.65 5.70 29.47
C ARG A 207 30.53 6.73 29.39
N SER A 208 30.61 7.53 28.34
CA SER A 208 29.58 7.57 27.30
C SER A 208 28.33 6.82 27.73
N PHE A 209 27.39 7.56 28.32
CA PHE A 209 26.00 7.17 28.47
C PHE A 209 25.48 7.00 27.05
N ASN A 210 25.73 5.80 26.49
CA ASN A 210 25.23 5.40 25.20
C ASN A 210 23.72 5.48 25.31
N TYR A 211 23.17 6.40 24.53
CA TYR A 211 21.83 6.33 23.99
C TYR A 211 21.66 4.97 23.30
N ALA A 212 21.39 3.93 24.08
CA ALA A 212 20.66 2.76 23.64
C ALA A 212 19.18 3.16 23.57
N VAL A 213 18.88 4.18 22.76
CA VAL A 213 17.63 4.25 22.02
C VAL A 213 17.70 3.06 21.08
N LYS A 214 17.21 1.95 21.61
CA LYS A 214 17.03 0.70 20.93
C LYS A 214 16.13 0.99 19.73
N ASN A 215 16.75 1.09 18.56
CA ASN A 215 16.12 1.03 17.24
C ASN A 215 15.51 -0.36 17.00
N ASP A 216 14.67 -0.85 17.93
CA ASP A 216 13.84 -2.05 17.76
C ASP A 216 12.54 -1.73 16.98
N LEU A 217 12.56 -0.67 16.17
CA LEU A 217 11.45 -0.29 15.31
C LEU A 217 11.94 0.14 13.93
N PHE A 218 12.73 -0.71 13.28
CA PHE A 218 12.74 -0.96 11.83
C PHE A 218 14.01 -1.77 11.50
N GLU A 219 14.02 -3.07 11.79
CA GLU A 219 14.85 -3.98 11.01
C GLU A 219 14.20 -4.13 9.62
N THR A 220 14.52 -3.20 8.73
CA THR A 220 14.59 -3.51 7.31
C THR A 220 15.77 -4.47 7.13
N THR A 221 15.49 -5.77 7.14
CA THR A 221 16.43 -6.78 6.62
C THR A 221 16.93 -6.34 5.23
N PRO A 222 18.24 -6.17 5.02
CA PRO A 222 18.78 -6.10 3.66
C PRO A 222 18.64 -7.49 3.06
N PHE A 223 17.78 -7.61 2.05
CA PHE A 223 17.62 -8.83 1.28
C PHE A 223 18.87 -9.02 0.42
N THR A 224 19.84 -9.78 0.92
CA THR A 224 20.98 -10.28 0.16
C THR A 224 20.45 -11.22 -0.92
N GLN A 225 20.49 -10.81 -2.18
CA GLN A 225 20.20 -11.71 -3.30
C GLN A 225 21.34 -12.72 -3.44
N PRO A 226 21.07 -14.03 -3.62
CA PRO A 226 22.10 -14.96 -4.04
C PRO A 226 22.42 -14.71 -5.52
N VAL A 227 23.63 -14.21 -5.78
CA VAL A 227 24.24 -14.21 -7.12
C VAL A 227 24.41 -15.67 -7.55
N LYS A 228 23.57 -16.14 -8.48
CA LYS A 228 23.87 -17.36 -9.24
C LYS A 228 24.99 -17.03 -10.22
N LYS A 229 26.16 -17.64 -10.02
CA LYS A 229 27.19 -17.74 -11.06
C LYS A 229 26.62 -18.58 -12.22
N ILE A 230 26.78 -18.06 -13.43
CA ILE A 230 26.58 -18.75 -14.71
C ILE A 230 27.74 -19.73 -14.90
#